data_AF-A0A3C1BEA3-F1
#
_entry.id   AF-A0A3C1BEA3-F1
#
_cell.length_a   1.000
_cell.length_b   1.000
_cell.length_c   1.000
_cell.angle_alpha   90.00
_cell.angle_beta   90.00
_cell.angle_gamma   90.00
#
_symmetry.space_group_name_H-M   'P 1'
#
loop_
_entity.id
_entity.type
_entity.pdbx_description
1 polymer ?
#
loop_
_entity_poly.entity_id
_entity_poly.type
_entity_poly.pdbx_seq_one_letter_code
_entity_poly.pdbx_strand_id
1 'polypeptide(L)' 'MHYWLKEAVNLFGKAGEEKIWIRFGHFSDPKQFKPAADADKHWALFPIPTEAHQKDPNLVQNPGYTW' A
#
# COMPACT_ATOMS: atom_id res chain seq x y z
N MET A 1 23.53 4.71 -12.48
CA MET A 1 22.49 4.49 -11.45
C MET A 1 22.27 5.78 -10.64
N HIS A 2 21.80 6.87 -11.28
CA HIS A 2 21.79 8.22 -10.65
C HIS A 2 20.54 9.08 -10.97
N TYR A 3 19.52 8.49 -11.61
CA TYR A 3 18.27 9.22 -11.96
C TYR A 3 17.13 8.99 -10.97
N TRP A 4 17.14 7.89 -10.22
CA TRP A 4 16.02 7.48 -9.34
C TRP A 4 15.83 8.37 -8.09
N LEU A 5 16.89 9.05 -7.63
CA LEU A 5 16.82 9.84 -6.40
C LEU A 5 16.12 11.20 -6.60
N LYS A 6 16.26 11.80 -7.79
CA LYS A 6 15.75 13.17 -8.04
C LYS A 6 14.24 13.21 -8.28
N GLU A 7 13.68 12.19 -8.93
CA GLU A 7 12.22 12.10 -9.11
C GLU A 7 11.50 11.78 -7.79
N ALA A 8 12.08 10.91 -6.94
CA ALA A 8 11.52 10.58 -5.65
C ALA A 8 11.33 11.83 -4.77
N VAL A 9 12.38 12.66 -4.63
CA VAL A 9 12.35 13.92 -3.85
C VAL A 9 11.25 14.89 -4.34
N ASN A 10 11.07 15.03 -5.65
CA ASN A 10 10.05 15.92 -6.21
C ASN A 10 8.62 15.39 -6.05
N LEU A 11 8.44 14.07 -5.96
CA LEU A 11 7.14 13.43 -5.78
C LEU A 11 6.68 13.40 -4.32
N PHE A 12 7.61 13.32 -3.35
CA PHE A 12 7.31 13.31 -1.91
C PHE A 12 6.52 14.54 -1.45
N GLY A 13 6.66 15.69 -2.12
CA GLY A 13 5.90 16.90 -1.80
C GLY A 13 4.46 16.94 -2.33
N LYS A 14 4.05 16.02 -3.21
CA LYS A 14 2.76 16.11 -3.94
C LYS A 14 1.89 14.85 -3.87
N ALA A 15 2.48 13.67 -3.66
CA ALA A 15 1.75 12.45 -3.36
C ALA A 15 2.01 12.05 -1.91
N GLY A 16 0.96 11.66 -1.18
CA GLY A 16 1.13 11.11 0.17
C GLY A 16 2.16 9.98 0.15
N GLU A 17 3.13 10.05 1.06
CA GLU A 17 4.37 9.25 1.02
C GLU A 17 4.08 7.75 0.77
N GLU A 18 3.03 7.21 1.39
CA GLU A 18 2.56 5.83 1.25
C GLU A 18 2.45 5.32 -0.19
N LYS A 19 1.89 6.12 -1.10
CA LYS A 19 1.70 5.71 -2.52
C LYS A 19 3.04 5.51 -3.24
N ILE A 20 4.06 6.27 -2.84
CA ILE A 20 5.41 6.17 -3.39
C ILE A 20 6.07 4.90 -2.85
N TRP A 21 5.97 4.65 -1.54
CA TRP A 21 6.52 3.43 -0.93
C TRP A 21 5.91 2.16 -1.51
N ILE A 22 4.59 2.14 -1.78
CA ILE A 22 3.91 1.02 -2.43
C ILE A 22 4.44 0.83 -3.85
N ARG A 23 4.54 1.92 -4.64
CA ARG A 23 5.01 1.87 -6.03
C ARG A 23 6.45 1.36 -6.17
N PHE A 24 7.31 1.67 -5.21
CA PHE A 24 8.70 1.22 -5.20
C PHE A 24 8.92 -0.07 -4.39
N GLY A 25 7.86 -0.72 -3.90
CA GLY A 25 7.96 -2.00 -3.20
C GLY A 25 8.57 -1.94 -1.80
N HIS A 26 8.74 -0.75 -1.23
CA HIS A 26 9.37 -0.53 0.07
C HIS A 26 8.35 -0.32 1.21
N PHE A 27 7.05 -0.35 0.91
CA PHE A 27 6.01 -0.13 1.93
C PHE A 27 6.06 -1.16 3.07
N SER A 28 6.40 -2.41 2.74
CA SER A 28 6.44 -3.54 3.66
C SER A 28 7.80 -3.73 4.36
N ASP A 29 8.77 -2.86 4.11
CA ASP A 29 10.10 -2.97 4.70
C ASP A 29 10.06 -2.68 6.20
N PRO A 30 10.83 -3.41 7.02
CA PRO A 30 10.91 -3.16 8.45
C PRO A 30 11.47 -1.75 8.73
N LYS A 31 10.85 -1.04 9.67
CA LYS A 31 11.29 0.28 10.17
C LYS A 31 11.34 0.27 11.69
N GLN A 32 11.94 1.29 12.30
CA GLN A 32 12.14 1.37 13.75
C GLN A 32 10.86 1.10 14.59
N PHE A 33 9.69 1.49 14.08
CA PHE A 33 8.40 1.28 14.74
C PHE A 33 7.41 0.44 13.90
N LYS A 34 7.91 -0.24 12.86
CA LYS A 34 7.10 -1.13 12.02
C LYS A 34 7.85 -2.46 11.87
N PRO A 35 7.38 -3.54 12.50
CA PRO A 35 7.95 -4.86 12.24
C PRO A 35 7.82 -5.20 10.75
N ALA A 36 8.55 -6.23 10.30
CA ALA A 36 8.41 -6.72 8.94
C ALA A 36 6.95 -7.08 8.65
N ALA A 37 6.49 -6.79 7.44
CA ALA A 37 5.11 -7.07 7.05
C ALA A 37 4.77 -8.56 7.12
N ASP A 38 3.48 -8.85 7.26
CA ASP A 38 2.94 -10.21 7.15
C ASP A 38 3.34 -10.85 5.81
N ALA A 39 3.45 -12.18 5.81
CA ALA A 39 3.97 -12.95 4.67
C ALA A 39 3.20 -12.73 3.36
N ASP A 40 1.91 -12.39 3.46
CA ASP A 40 1.01 -12.12 2.34
C ASP A 40 0.97 -10.64 1.91
N LYS A 41 1.62 -9.73 2.68
CA LYS A 41 1.77 -8.29 2.39
C LYS A 41 0.46 -7.54 2.13
N HIS A 42 -0.66 -8.05 2.63
CA HIS A 42 -1.99 -7.54 2.31
C HIS A 42 -2.22 -6.08 2.75
N TRP A 43 -1.47 -5.57 3.74
CA TRP A 43 -1.56 -4.18 4.21
C TRP A 43 -1.07 -3.14 3.22
N ALA A 44 -0.43 -3.54 2.12
CA ALA A 44 -0.08 -2.62 1.04
C ALA A 44 -1.32 -2.12 0.27
N LEU A 45 -2.48 -2.75 0.44
CA LEU A 45 -3.73 -2.37 -0.20
C LEU A 45 -4.86 -2.37 0.83
N PHE A 46 -5.53 -1.24 1.03
CA PHE A 46 -6.64 -1.16 1.98
C PHE A 46 -7.79 -2.13 1.62
N PRO A 47 -8.53 -2.67 2.60
CA PRO A 47 -9.70 -3.49 2.32
C PRO A 47 -10.76 -2.65 1.61
N ILE A 48 -11.54 -3.29 0.75
CA ILE A 48 -12.79 -2.72 0.26
C ILE A 48 -13.74 -2.61 1.45
N PRO A 49 -14.38 -1.45 1.69
CA PRO A 49 -15.30 -1.26 2.82
C PRO A 49 -16.50 -2.22 2.77
N THR A 50 -16.93 -2.69 3.94
CA THR A 50 -18.07 -3.60 4.09
C THR A 50 -19.36 -3.01 3.50
N GLU A 51 -19.59 -1.70 3.66
CA GLU A 51 -20.76 -1.02 3.11
C GLU A 51 -20.76 -1.00 1.58
N ALA A 52 -19.58 -1.05 0.95
CA ALA A 52 -19.47 -1.15 -0.49
C ALA A 52 -19.84 -2.56 -0.97
N HIS A 53 -19.34 -3.61 -0.29
CA HIS A 53 -19.73 -5.00 -0.56
C HIS A 53 -21.23 -5.26 -0.38
N GLN A 54 -21.86 -4.63 0.62
CA GLN A 54 -23.30 -4.74 0.83
C GLN A 54 -24.12 -4.10 -0.30
N LYS A 55 -23.57 -3.07 -0.97
CA LYS A 55 -24.25 -2.34 -2.05
C LYS A 55 -24.02 -2.96 -3.42
N ASP A 56 -22.87 -3.59 -3.65
CA ASP A 56 -22.54 -4.24 -4.91
C ASP A 56 -22.02 -5.67 -4.65
N PRO A 57 -22.86 -6.70 -4.92
CA PRO A 57 -22.48 -8.08 -4.71
C PRO A 57 -21.41 -8.59 -5.70
N ASN A 58 -21.05 -7.83 -6.74
CA ASN A 58 -20.00 -8.19 -7.67
C ASN A 58 -18.60 -7.78 -7.19
N LEU A 59 -18.50 -6.99 -6.12
CA LEU A 59 -17.21 -6.61 -5.55
C LEU A 59 -16.54 -7.82 -4.91
N VAL A 60 -15.33 -8.14 -5.38
CA VAL A 60 -14.45 -9.15 -4.80
C VAL A 60 -13.44 -8.44 -3.89
N GLN A 61 -13.32 -8.92 -2.65
CA GLN A 61 -12.45 -8.32 -1.65
C GLN A 61 -10.96 -8.42 -2.07
N ASN A 62 -10.16 -7.46 -1.61
CA ASN A 62 -8.72 -7.50 -1.77
C ASN A 62 -8.12 -8.72 -1.04
N PRO A 63 -7.11 -9.39 -1.62
CA PRO A 63 -6.50 -10.58 -1.01
C PRO A 63 -6.01 -10.33 0.42
N GLY A 64 -6.12 -11.34 1.29
CA GLY A 64 -5.69 -11.30 2.69
C GLY A 64 -6.74 -10.79 3.68
N TYR A 65 -7.87 -10.26 3.20
CA TYR A 65 -9.00 -9.83 4.04
C TYR A 65 -10.13 -10.88 4.01
N THR A 66 -10.59 -11.33 5.18
CA THR A 66 -11.50 -12.50 5.33
C THR A 66 -12.87 -12.19 5.96
N TRP A 67 -13.21 -10.92 6.14
CA TRP A 67 -14.46 -10.49 6.79
C TRP A 67 -15.53 -10.03 5.81
#